data_AF-A0A8J2LES2-F1
#
_entry.id   AF-A0A8J2LES2-F1
#
_cell.length_a   1.000
_cell.length_b   1.000
_cell.length_c   1.000
_cell.angle_alpha   90.00
_cell.angle_beta   90.00
_cell.angle_gamma   90.00
#
_symmetry.space_group_name_H-M   'P 1'
#
loop_
_entity.id
_entity.type
_entity.pdbx_description
1 polymer ?
#
loop_
_entity_poly.entity_id
_entity_poly.type
_entity_poly.pdbx_seq_one_letter_code
_entity_poly.pdbx_strand_id
1 'polypeptide(L)' 'MSSNICQGDSGGSVDHKDDRGRYYAIGINSYGMSDCGNPEDVSVMARVAMYLDWIEKNTGEKFCTE' A
#
# COMPACT_ATOMS: atom_id res chain seq x y z
N MET A 1 1.59 14.45 -1.40
CA MET A 1 1.01 13.18 -1.84
C MET A 1 -0.49 13.27 -1.65
N SER A 2 -1.23 13.56 -2.71
CA SER A 2 -2.70 13.40 -2.73
C SER A 2 -3.10 12.94 -4.14
N SER A 3 -2.62 11.75 -4.51
CA SER A 3 -3.25 10.99 -5.58
C SER A 3 -4.28 10.11 -4.87
N ASN A 4 -5.56 10.44 -5.02
CA ASN A 4 -6.62 9.59 -4.52
C ASN A 4 -6.66 8.30 -5.36
N ILE A 5 -6.99 7.18 -4.72
CA ILE A 5 -7.14 5.89 -5.39
C ILE A 5 -8.31 6.00 -6.37
N CYS A 6 -8.02 5.76 -7.65
CA CYS A 6 -9.00 5.81 -8.71
C CYS A 6 -9.54 4.45 -9.12
N GLN A 7 -10.61 4.46 -9.93
CA GLN A 7 -11.09 3.25 -10.58
C GLN A 7 -9.97 2.63 -11.42
N GLY A 8 -9.64 1.37 -11.13
CA GLY A 8 -8.55 0.65 -11.78
C GLY A 8 -7.25 0.55 -10.95
N ASP A 9 -7.10 1.34 -9.88
CA ASP A 9 -5.90 1.30 -9.02
C ASP A 9 -5.96 0.21 -7.94
N SER A 10 -7.10 -0.47 -7.81
CA SER A 10 -7.32 -1.53 -6.81
C SER A 10 -6.29 -2.66 -6.98
N GLY A 11 -5.65 -3.05 -5.88
CA GLY A 11 -4.55 -4.03 -5.88
C GLY A 11 -3.16 -3.43 -6.12
N GLY A 12 -3.05 -2.17 -6.53
CA GLY A 12 -1.76 -1.47 -6.68
C GLY A 12 -1.05 -1.24 -5.34
N SER A 13 0.28 -1.15 -5.37
CA SER A 13 1.08 -0.86 -4.17
C SER A 13 1.06 0.62 -3.81
N VAL A 14 1.11 0.88 -2.50
CA VAL A 14 1.44 2.18 -1.93
C VAL A 14 2.84 2.08 -1.37
N ASP A 15 3.79 2.73 -2.04
CA ASP A 15 5.21 2.60 -1.72
C ASP A 15 5.72 3.80 -0.92
N HIS A 16 6.55 3.51 0.09
CA HIS A 16 7.29 4.49 0.87
C HIS A 16 8.79 4.30 0.67
N LYS A 17 9.51 5.41 0.45
CA LYS A 17 10.97 5.41 0.33
C LYS A 17 11.60 5.84 1.65
N ASP A 18 12.46 4.99 2.21
CA ASP A 18 13.22 5.33 3.42
C ASP A 18 14.37 6.32 3.13
N ASP A 19 14.99 6.85 4.19
CA ASP A 19 16.12 7.78 4.08
C ASP A 19 17.36 7.17 3.40
N ARG A 20 17.43 5.84 3.30
CA ARG A 20 18.49 5.10 2.60
C ARG A 20 18.16 4.84 1.13
N GLY A 21 16.99 5.29 0.69
CA GLY A 21 16.52 5.18 -0.68
C GLY A 21 15.86 3.85 -1.05
N ARG A 22 15.57 2.97 -0.08
CA ARG A 22 14.86 1.71 -0.29
C ARG A 22 13.36 1.94 -0.30
N TYR A 23 12.66 1.24 -1.19
CA TYR A 23 11.20 1.30 -1.30
C TYR A 23 10.56 0.15 -0.54
N TYR A 24 9.46 0.46 0.15
CA TYR A 24 8.65 -0.47 0.93
C TYR A 24 7.19 -0.35 0.50
N ALA A 25 6.58 -1.46 0.10
CA ALA A 25 5.13 -1.52 -0.09
C ALA A 25 4.46 -1.49 1.29
N ILE A 26 3.94 -0.33 1.69
CA ILE A 26 3.31 -0.11 3.00
C ILE A 26 1.79 -0.33 2.96
N GLY A 27 1.19 -0.26 1.77
CA GLY A 27 -0.23 -0.43 1.56
C GLY A 27 -0.55 -1.13 0.23
N ILE A 28 -1.74 -1.73 0.17
CA ILE A 28 -2.36 -2.18 -1.08
C ILE A 28 -3.67 -1.41 -1.26
N ASN A 29 -3.85 -0.75 -2.40
CA ASN A 29 -5.05 0.00 -2.71
C ASN A 29 -6.28 -0.90 -2.65
N SER A 30 -7.28 -0.53 -1.83
CA SER A 30 -8.50 -1.34 -1.65
C SER A 30 -9.69 -0.65 -2.29
N TYR A 31 -10.14 0.46 -1.71
CA TYR A 31 -11.26 1.25 -2.23
C TYR A 31 -11.03 2.74 -1.98
N GLY A 32 -11.53 3.57 -2.89
CA GLY A 32 -11.61 5.01 -2.77
C GLY A 32 -13.00 5.47 -3.18
N MET A 33 -13.33 6.72 -2.89
CA MET A 33 -14.54 7.35 -3.41
C MET A 33 -14.41 7.54 -4.93
N SER A 34 -15.55 7.54 -5.64
CA SER A 34 -15.59 7.49 -7.10
C SER A 34 -15.14 8.78 -7.79
N ASP A 35 -14.96 9.88 -7.06
CA ASP A 35 -14.67 11.20 -7.64
C ASP A 35 -13.17 11.53 -7.56
N CYS A 36 -12.42 10.81 -8.38
CA CYS A 36 -10.99 10.99 -8.60
C CYS A 36 -10.59 12.47 -8.68
N GLY A 37 -9.74 12.91 -7.74
CA GLY A 37 -9.22 14.27 -7.70
C GLY A 37 -9.96 15.21 -6.73
N ASN A 38 -11.02 14.77 -6.08
CA ASN A 38 -11.61 15.51 -4.97
C ASN A 38 -10.70 15.42 -3.72
N PRO A 39 -10.14 16.52 -3.21
CA PRO A 39 -9.25 16.50 -2.03
C PRO A 39 -9.95 16.04 -0.73
N GLU A 40 -11.29 16.02 -0.69
CA GLU A 40 -12.05 15.47 0.44
C GLU A 40 -12.21 13.94 0.38
N ASP A 41 -11.86 13.31 -0.75
CA ASP A 41 -12.00 11.86 -0.91
C ASP A 41 -10.98 11.11 -0.05
N VAL A 42 -11.48 10.12 0.69
CA VAL A 42 -10.65 9.24 1.50
C VAL A 42 -10.30 8.00 0.70
N SER A 43 -9.01 7.69 0.66
CA SER A 43 -8.48 6.46 0.09
C SER A 43 -8.23 5.43 1.18
N VAL A 44 -8.78 4.23 1.02
CA VAL A 44 -8.62 3.12 1.96
C VAL A 44 -7.72 2.04 1.35
N MET A 45 -6.73 1.64 2.14
CA MET A 45 -5.68 0.71 1.74
C MET A 45 -5.49 -0.37 2.81
N ALA A 46 -5.20 -1.59 2.38
CA ALA A 46 -4.82 -2.67 3.30
C ALA A 46 -3.39 -2.43 3.79
N ARG A 47 -3.19 -2.39 5.11
CA ARG A 47 -1.87 -2.17 5.73
C ARG A 47 -1.02 -3.44 5.59
N VAL A 48 -0.01 -3.43 4.72
CA VAL A 48 0.84 -4.60 4.42
C VAL A 48 1.52 -5.15 5.68
N ALA A 49 1.97 -4.28 6.57
CA ALA A 49 2.62 -4.66 7.83
C ALA A 49 1.77 -5.61 8.72
N MET A 50 0.44 -5.56 8.63
CA MET A 50 -0.45 -6.44 9.39
C MET A 50 -0.48 -7.88 8.86
N TYR A 51 0.03 -8.11 7.64
CA TYR A 51 -0.04 -9.37 6.94
C TYR A 51 1.34 -10.01 6.71
N LEU A 52 2.42 -9.43 7.25
CA LEU A 52 3.78 -9.95 7.04
C LEU A 52 3.89 -11.43 7.41
N ASP A 53 3.39 -11.84 8.57
CA ASP A 53 3.38 -13.26 9.00
C ASP A 53 2.70 -14.18 7.97
N TRP A 54 1.57 -13.73 7.39
CA TRP A 54 0.88 -14.49 6.36
C TRP A 54 1.70 -14.53 5.07
N ILE A 55 2.30 -13.42 4.65
CA ILE A 55 3.14 -13.37 3.44
C ILE A 55 4.33 -14.31 3.62
N GLU A 56 5.10 -14.17 4.71
CA GLU A 56 6.27 -15.01 5.00
C GLU A 56 5.92 -16.50 5.03
N LYS A 57 4.79 -16.86 5.63
CA LYS A 57 4.32 -18.25 5.69
C LYS A 57 4.03 -18.82 4.30
N ASN A 58 3.54 -18.01 3.36
CA ASN A 58 3.12 -18.48 2.03
C ASN A 58 4.20 -18.33 0.96
N THR A 59 5.17 -17.43 1.13
CA THR A 59 6.25 -17.22 0.15
C THR A 59 7.58 -17.83 0.58
N GLY A 60 7.80 -18.04 1.88
CA GLY A 60 9.10 -18.42 2.44
C GLY A 60 10.10 -17.26 2.55
N GLU A 61 9.73 -16.06 2.11
CA GLU A 61 10.52 -14.85 2.27
C GLU A 61 10.52 -14.39 3.72
N LYS A 62 11.53 -13.61 4.10
CA LYS A 62 11.62 -12.95 5.40
C LYS A 62 11.76 -11.45 5.22
N PHE A 63 10.94 -10.69 5.94
CA PHE A 63 10.91 -9.24 5.85
C PHE A 63 11.38 -8.62 7.16
N CYS A 64 11.93 -7.41 7.08
CA CYS A 64 12.42 -6.66 8.25
C CYS A 64 13.47 -7.41 9.09
N THR A 65 14.26 -8.29 8.48
CA THR A 65 15.44 -8.89 9.10
C THR A 65 16.57 -7.86 9.06
N GLU A 66 17.09 -7.50 10.24
CA GLU A 66 18.31 -6.69 10.35
C GLU A 66 19.56 -7.48 9.93
#